data_AF-A0A930MFW4-F1
#
_entry.id   AF-A0A930MFW4-F1
#
_cell.length_a   1.000
_cell.length_b   1.000
_cell.length_c   1.000
_cell.angle_alpha   90.00
_cell.angle_beta   90.00
_cell.angle_gamma   90.00
#
_symmetry.space_group_name_H-M   'P 1'
#
loop_
_entity.id
_entity.type
_entity.pdbx_description
1 polymer ?
#
loop_
_entity_poly.entity_id
_entity_poly.type
_entity_poly.pdbx_seq_one_letter_code
_entity_poly.pdbx_strand_id
1 'polypeptide(L)'
;MRIADDSMALVGQGSRGTDHGRRAMGSSGASFAQVLEGAKERVRFSQHAEERLQRRGVTLTNTELEKLGSTIDRMREKGAREALIYMKDSTA
;
A
#
# COMPACT_ATOMS: atom_id res chain seq x y z
N MET A 1 -50.77 49.27 -8.21
CA MET A 1 -50.15 50.48 -7.62
C MET A 1 -49.33 50.02 -6.42
N ARG A 2 -48.03 50.29 -6.42
CA ARG A 2 -47.09 49.89 -5.36
C ARG A 2 -47.31 50.73 -4.11
N ILE A 3 -47.03 50.15 -2.94
CA ILE A 3 -46.21 50.69 -1.82
C ILE A 3 -46.69 50.04 -0.51
N ALA A 4 -45.80 49.28 0.12
CA ALA A 4 -45.67 49.25 1.57
C ALA A 4 -44.19 48.98 1.86
N ASP A 5 -43.55 50.04 2.31
CA ASP A 5 -42.34 50.05 3.12
C ASP A 5 -42.56 49.19 4.38
N ASP A 6 -41.53 48.47 4.84
CA ASP A 6 -41.03 48.56 6.22
C ASP A 6 -40.03 47.44 6.52
N SER A 7 -39.03 47.81 7.31
CA SER A 7 -37.84 47.05 7.62
C SER A 7 -38.05 46.14 8.82
N MET A 8 -37.67 44.86 8.72
CA MET A 8 -37.28 44.09 9.91
C MET A 8 -36.04 43.26 9.60
N ALA A 9 -34.93 43.70 10.19
CA ALA A 9 -33.72 42.92 10.32
C ALA A 9 -34.00 41.66 11.16
N LEU A 10 -33.46 40.52 10.73
CA LEU A 10 -33.11 39.47 11.67
C LEU A 10 -31.71 38.92 11.36
N VAL A 11 -30.91 39.00 12.41
CA VAL A 11 -29.54 38.57 12.59
C VAL A 11 -29.35 37.09 12.24
N GLY A 12 -28.26 36.80 11.52
CA GLY A 12 -27.76 35.44 11.28
C GLY A 12 -26.27 35.45 11.00
N GLN A 13 -25.46 35.93 11.94
CA GLN A 13 -23.99 35.76 11.89
C GLN A 13 -23.65 34.27 12.11
N GLY A 14 -23.14 33.63 11.05
CA GLY A 14 -22.46 32.34 11.10
C GLY A 14 -21.05 32.50 10.53
N SER A 15 -20.14 33.00 11.35
CA SER A 15 -18.73 33.17 11.03
C SER A 15 -18.03 31.80 10.94
N ARG A 16 -17.54 31.44 9.75
CA ARG A 16 -16.41 30.52 9.52
C ARG A 16 -15.67 31.08 8.31
N GLY A 17 -14.61 31.87 8.44
CA GLY A 17 -13.44 31.57 9.26
C GLY A 17 -12.37 30.99 8.35
N THR A 18 -11.68 31.88 7.65
CA THR A 18 -10.31 31.76 7.12
C THR A 18 -9.99 30.60 6.18
N ASP A 19 -10.24 30.83 4.89
CA ASP A 19 -9.40 30.31 3.79
C ASP A 19 -8.00 30.91 3.91
N HIS A 20 -7.15 30.38 4.78
CA HIS A 20 -5.72 30.68 4.79
C HIS A 20 -4.93 29.36 4.88
N GLY A 21 -4.35 28.99 3.74
CA GLY A 21 -2.96 28.55 3.66
C GLY A 21 -2.59 27.29 4.42
N ARG A 22 -2.57 26.16 3.70
CA ARG A 22 -1.45 25.24 3.81
C ARG A 22 -1.01 24.80 2.43
N ARG A 23 -0.16 25.63 1.83
CA ARG A 23 0.70 25.24 0.72
C ARG A 23 1.59 24.11 1.24
N ALA A 24 1.20 22.86 0.95
CA ALA A 24 1.96 21.68 1.32
C ALA A 24 3.25 21.66 0.48
N MET A 25 4.32 22.24 1.00
CA MET A 25 5.66 21.86 0.61
C MET A 25 6.05 20.56 1.35
N GLY A 26 6.53 19.57 0.59
CA GLY A 26 7.14 18.33 1.07
C GLY A 26 6.10 17.25 1.37
N SER A 27 6.06 16.11 0.69
CA SER A 27 7.17 15.29 0.18
C SER A 27 6.81 14.68 -1.18
N SER A 28 7.69 14.80 -2.17
CA SER A 28 7.67 13.98 -3.40
C SER A 28 8.06 12.52 -3.13
N GLY A 29 7.51 11.94 -2.06
CA GLY A 29 7.68 10.55 -1.67
C GLY A 29 6.36 9.82 -1.82
N ALA A 30 6.42 8.55 -2.21
CA ALA A 30 5.24 7.68 -2.23
C ALA A 30 4.58 7.68 -0.85
N SER A 31 3.24 7.70 -0.81
CA SER A 31 2.50 7.60 0.44
C SER A 31 2.82 6.27 1.14
N PHE A 32 2.68 6.22 2.47
CA PHE A 32 2.88 4.96 3.20
C PHE A 32 2.03 3.82 2.63
N ALA A 33 0.79 4.12 2.23
CA ALA A 33 -0.09 3.16 1.57
C ALA A 33 0.53 2.60 0.27
N GLN A 34 1.13 3.46 -0.57
CA GLN A 34 1.80 3.02 -1.79
C GLN A 34 3.04 2.15 -1.51
N VAL A 35 3.83 2.50 -0.50
CA VAL A 35 5.01 1.71 -0.09
C VAL A 35 4.59 0.36 0.48
N LEU A 36 3.54 0.34 1.30
CA LEU A 36 3.00 -0.89 1.88
C LEU A 36 2.43 -1.81 0.81
N GLU A 37 1.72 -1.27 -0.17
CA GLU A 37 1.14 -2.07 -1.25
C GLU A 37 2.24 -2.72 -2.09
N GLY A 38 3.28 -1.97 -2.48
CA GLY A 38 4.44 -2.52 -3.19
C GLY A 38 5.29 -3.49 -2.36
N ALA A 39 5.15 -3.50 -1.03
CA ALA A 39 5.81 -4.47 -0.15
C ALA A 39 5.03 -5.79 -0.01
N LYS A 40 3.71 -5.76 -0.18
CA LYS A 40 2.85 -6.96 -0.10
C LYS A 40 2.99 -7.87 -1.31
N GLU A 41 3.24 -7.30 -2.49
CA GLU A 41 3.28 -8.05 -3.76
C GLU A 41 4.56 -8.88 -3.95
N ARG A 42 5.56 -8.73 -3.08
CA ARG A 42 6.85 -9.42 -3.23
C ARG A 42 7.00 -10.57 -2.24
N VAL A 43 7.48 -11.70 -2.74
CA VAL A 43 7.98 -12.79 -1.88
C VAL A 43 9.14 -12.26 -1.05
N ARG A 44 9.08 -12.45 0.27
CA ARG A 44 10.10 -12.03 1.22
C ARG A 44 10.76 -13.25 1.86
N PHE A 45 12.08 -13.23 1.95
CA PHE A 45 12.84 -14.23 2.68
C PHE A 45 13.24 -13.68 4.04
N SER A 46 13.35 -14.55 5.04
CA SER A 46 14.01 -14.18 6.29
C SER A 46 15.53 -14.12 6.07
N GLN A 47 16.22 -13.39 6.93
CA GLN A 47 17.69 -13.28 6.87
C GLN A 47 18.37 -14.65 6.80
N HIS A 48 17.95 -15.60 7.63
CA HIS A 48 18.51 -16.96 7.63
C HIS A 48 18.28 -17.70 6.30
N ALA A 49 17.12 -17.51 5.67
CA ALA A 49 16.82 -18.11 4.37
C ALA A 49 17.70 -17.52 3.26
N GLU A 50 17.89 -16.20 3.25
CA GLU A 50 18.78 -15.51 2.31
C GLU A 50 20.23 -15.98 2.45
N GLU A 51 20.75 -16.04 3.67
CA GLU A 51 22.10 -16.56 3.94
C GLU A 51 22.27 -18.00 3.44
N ARG A 52 21.26 -18.85 3.61
CA ARG A 52 21.28 -20.23 3.13
C ARG A 52 21.28 -20.32 1.61
N LEU A 53 20.51 -19.49 0.93
CA LEU A 53 20.50 -19.42 -0.54
C LEU A 53 21.88 -19.00 -1.06
N GLN A 54 22.46 -17.95 -0.47
CA GLN A 54 23.79 -17.44 -0.82
C GLN A 54 24.89 -18.48 -0.59
N ARG A 55 24.93 -19.12 0.58
CA ARG A 55 25.94 -20.16 0.90
C ARG A 55 25.87 -21.36 -0.04
N ARG A 56 24.68 -21.66 -0.57
CA ARG A 56 24.47 -22.75 -1.54
C ARG A 56 24.63 -22.30 -3.00
N GLY A 57 24.85 -21.01 -3.25
CA GLY A 57 24.90 -20.47 -4.61
C GLY A 57 23.57 -20.56 -5.35
N VAL A 58 22.44 -20.68 -4.64
CA VAL A 58 21.12 -20.78 -5.27
C VAL A 58 20.62 -19.38 -5.59
N THR A 59 20.38 -19.14 -6.88
CA THR A 59 19.75 -17.90 -7.36
C THR A 59 18.39 -18.26 -7.95
N LEU A 60 17.36 -17.53 -7.55
CA LEU A 60 16.02 -17.68 -8.11
C LEU A 60 15.81 -16.67 -9.23
N THR A 61 15.34 -17.15 -10.37
CA THR A 61 14.93 -16.30 -11.50
C THR A 61 13.64 -15.56 -11.17
N ASN A 62 13.36 -14.47 -11.88
CA ASN A 62 12.10 -13.73 -11.72
C ASN A 62 10.87 -14.64 -11.94
N THR A 63 10.92 -15.53 -12.94
CA THR A 63 9.85 -16.49 -13.21
C THR A 63 9.61 -17.45 -12.05
N GLU A 64 10.67 -17.89 -11.37
CA GLU A 64 10.55 -18.76 -10.19
C GLU A 64 9.97 -18.01 -8.99
N LEU A 65 10.34 -16.74 -8.79
CA LEU A 65 9.78 -15.88 -7.75
C LEU A 65 8.29 -15.60 -7.99
N GLU A 66 7.87 -15.34 -9.22
CA GLU A 66 6.46 -15.16 -9.59
C GLU A 66 5.65 -16.45 -9.36
N LYS A 67 6.20 -17.60 -9.75
CA LYS A 67 5.58 -18.91 -9.49
C LYS A 67 5.45 -19.19 -7.99
N LEU A 68 6.47 -18.83 -7.21
CA LEU A 68 6.44 -18.98 -5.76
C LEU A 68 5.37 -18.07 -5.14
N GLY A 69 5.29 -16.80 -5.57
CA GLY A 69 4.27 -15.85 -5.13
C GLY A 69 2.85 -16.35 -5.40
N SER A 70 2.54 -16.71 -6.64
CA SER A 70 1.21 -17.23 -7.00
C SER A 70 0.84 -18.53 -6.26
N THR A 71 1.83 -19.38 -5.94
CA THR A 71 1.61 -20.57 -5.11
C THR A 71 1.25 -20.20 -3.68
N ILE A 72 1.96 -19.22 -3.10
CA ILE A 72 1.67 -18.68 -1.76
C ILE A 72 0.27 -18.09 -1.72
N ASP A 73 -0.13 -17.28 -2.70
CA ASP A 73 -1.47 -16.67 -2.75
C ASP A 73 -2.57 -17.73 -2.75
N ARG A 74 -2.43 -18.77 -3.59
CA ARG A 74 -3.37 -19.91 -3.61
C ARG A 74 -3.45 -20.66 -2.28
N MET A 75 -2.35 -20.76 -1.56
CA MET A 75 -2.34 -21.41 -0.24
C MET A 75 -3.02 -20.52 0.81
N ARG A 76 -2.79 -19.20 0.74
CA ARG A 76 -3.45 -18.22 1.61
C ARG A 76 -4.96 -18.18 1.39
N GLU A 77 -5.41 -18.24 0.14
CA GLU A 77 -6.83 -18.36 -0.22
C GLU A 77 -7.48 -19.59 0.44
N LYS A 78 -6.72 -20.68 0.59
CA LYS A 78 -7.15 -21.91 1.27
C LYS A 78 -7.00 -21.85 2.79
N GLY A 79 -6.58 -20.71 3.35
CA GLY A 79 -6.37 -20.53 4.79
C GLY A 79 -5.11 -21.21 5.35
N ALA A 80 -4.20 -21.66 4.49
CA ALA A 80 -2.95 -22.24 4.94
C ALA A 80 -2.05 -21.17 5.58
N ARG A 81 -1.53 -21.47 6.77
CA ARG A 81 -0.60 -20.59 7.50
C ARG A 81 0.86 -20.95 7.24
N GLU A 82 1.13 -22.24 7.08
CA GLU A 82 2.46 -22.79 6.86
C GLU A 82 2.39 -23.83 5.74
N ALA A 83 3.44 -23.92 4.95
CA ALA A 83 3.52 -24.86 3.83
C ALA A 83 4.96 -25.23 3.50
N LEU A 84 5.14 -26.44 2.99
CA LEU A 84 6.39 -26.90 2.38
C LEU A 84 6.20 -26.95 0.85
N ILE A 85 7.04 -26.23 0.13
CA ILE A 85 7.01 -26.18 -1.34
C ILE A 85 8.27 -26.87 -1.85
N TYR A 86 8.08 -27.88 -2.70
CA TYR A 86 9.16 -28.48 -3.46
C TYR A 86 9.25 -27.78 -4.82
N MET A 87 10.43 -27.28 -5.15
CA MET A 87 10.74 -26.71 -6.46
C MET A 87 11.82 -27.58 -7.10
N LYS A 88 11.82 -27.67 -8.43
CA LYS A 88 12.91 -28.30 -9.17
C LYS A 88 14.19 -27.50 -8.93
N ASP A 89 15.34 -28.16 -8.91
CA ASP A 89 16.63 -27.49 -8.70
C ASP A 89 16.77 -26.27 -9.61
N SER A 90 16.82 -25.09 -8.98
CA SER A 90 17.10 -23.81 -9.62
C SER A 90 18.62 -23.69 -9.78
N THR A 91 19.15 -24.32 -10.82
CA THR A 91 20.50 -24.03 -11.31
C THR A 91 20.38 -22.92 -12.35
N ALA A 92 20.67 -21.68 -11.95
CA ALA A 92 20.94 -20.60 -12.90
C ALA A 92 22.28 -20.87 -13.61
#